data_AF-A0A9P6YUZ9-F1
#
_entry.id   AF-A0A9P6YUZ9-F1
#
_cell.length_a   1.000
_cell.length_b   1.000
_cell.length_c   1.000
_cell.angle_alpha   90.00
_cell.angle_beta   90.00
_cell.angle_gamma   90.00
#
_symmetry.space_group_name_H-M   'P 1'
#
loop_
_entity.id
_entity.type
_entity.pdbx_description
1 polymer ?
#
loop_
_entity_poly.entity_id
_entity_poly.type
_entity_poly.pdbx_seq_one_letter_code
_entity_poly.pdbx_strand_id
1 'polypeptide(L)'
;MTITEKQKMIRGEVYNPRDEELVQDRRTNMLRLIEFNTSTDDVERLKVARKIFGSFGEGTFINPTFRCDYGYQIFIGNNVEINYDCCFLDIARITIGNNAFFGPNVHLYTVNHPLDPTERRKGVEIPKAITIGDDCWIGGCVVVCPGVTIGKGVTIGAGSVVTKDIPDYSLAVGSPAKLNIEVLNGLKATVIALLIISPQFGTPKQIKDIKEFLEIARRKDAKSARVKKNADNVKFKVRCSRYLYTLVVKDKSKANKLRQSLPPALVVQEI
;
A
#
# COMPACT_ATOMS: atom_id res chain seq x y z
N MET A 1 -36.19 -11.41 10.45
CA MET A 1 -35.79 -10.26 11.31
C MET A 1 -35.05 -9.27 10.44
N THR A 2 -35.28 -7.97 10.65
CA THR A 2 -34.54 -6.89 9.98
C THR A 2 -33.10 -6.88 10.49
N ILE A 3 -32.12 -6.71 9.60
CA ILE A 3 -30.70 -6.61 9.96
C ILE A 3 -30.42 -5.29 10.71
N THR A 4 -29.63 -5.33 11.79
CA THR A 4 -29.25 -4.13 12.56
C THR A 4 -28.19 -3.28 11.84
N GLU A 5 -28.03 -2.02 12.22
CA GLU A 5 -26.99 -1.14 11.64
C GLU A 5 -25.58 -1.66 11.92
N LYS A 6 -25.34 -2.25 13.10
CA LYS A 6 -24.07 -2.93 13.41
C LYS A 6 -23.81 -4.14 12.52
N GLN A 7 -24.83 -4.94 12.26
CA GLN A 7 -24.69 -6.07 11.32
C GLN A 7 -24.40 -5.59 9.90
N LYS A 8 -25.01 -4.48 9.45
CA LYS A 8 -24.67 -3.84 8.16
C LYS A 8 -23.20 -3.38 8.14
N MET A 9 -22.78 -2.64 9.17
CA MET A 9 -21.39 -2.15 9.32
C MET A 9 -20.39 -3.30 9.23
N ILE A 10 -20.58 -4.37 10.02
CA ILE A 10 -19.70 -5.54 10.03
C ILE A 10 -19.65 -6.24 8.67
N ARG A 11 -20.77 -6.26 7.91
CA ARG A 11 -20.85 -6.82 6.56
C ARG A 11 -20.27 -5.90 5.47
N GLY A 12 -19.82 -4.69 5.81
CA GLY A 12 -19.33 -3.72 4.84
C GLY A 12 -20.44 -3.04 4.03
N GLU A 13 -21.67 -3.10 4.52
CA GLU A 13 -22.84 -2.43 3.93
C GLU A 13 -22.94 -0.98 4.43
N VAL A 14 -23.61 -0.13 3.65
CA VAL A 14 -23.90 1.25 4.07
C VAL A 14 -24.80 1.22 5.30
N TYR A 15 -24.42 1.96 6.33
CA TYR A 15 -25.10 1.96 7.63
C TYR A 15 -25.21 3.38 8.21
N ASN A 16 -26.06 3.54 9.22
CA ASN A 16 -26.20 4.74 10.02
C ASN A 16 -25.29 4.66 11.27
N PRO A 17 -24.21 5.44 11.34
CA PRO A 17 -23.31 5.44 12.49
C PRO A 17 -23.91 6.04 13.76
N ARG A 18 -25.08 6.72 13.67
CA ARG A 18 -25.81 7.28 14.80
C ARG A 18 -26.78 6.30 15.45
N ASP A 19 -26.82 5.06 14.99
CA ASP A 19 -27.54 3.99 15.67
C ASP A 19 -27.11 3.89 17.15
N GLU A 20 -28.07 3.67 18.04
CA GLU A 20 -27.84 3.69 19.49
C GLU A 20 -26.83 2.63 19.95
N GLU A 21 -26.85 1.43 19.34
CA GLU A 21 -25.90 0.36 19.67
C GLU A 21 -24.48 0.81 19.32
N LEU A 22 -24.30 1.39 18.13
CA LEU A 22 -22.99 1.83 17.65
C LEU A 22 -22.46 3.04 18.41
N VAL A 23 -23.32 3.98 18.81
CA VAL A 23 -22.96 5.09 19.68
C VAL A 23 -22.48 4.59 21.04
N GLN A 24 -23.19 3.61 21.63
CA GLN A 24 -22.82 3.04 22.92
C GLN A 24 -21.52 2.21 22.84
N ASP A 25 -21.30 1.48 21.74
CA ASP A 25 -20.06 0.75 21.50
C ASP A 25 -18.86 1.72 21.46
N ARG A 26 -18.94 2.83 20.69
CA ARG A 26 -17.85 3.83 20.63
C ARG A 26 -17.62 4.49 21.98
N ARG A 27 -18.67 4.76 22.76
CA ARG A 27 -18.55 5.31 24.12
C ARG A 27 -17.82 4.34 25.05
N THR A 28 -18.17 3.06 25.00
CA THR A 28 -17.50 2.01 25.76
C THR A 28 -16.03 1.91 25.39
N ASN A 29 -15.72 1.93 24.09
CA ASN A 29 -14.35 1.87 23.60
C ASN A 29 -13.54 3.12 23.99
N MET A 30 -14.13 4.31 23.91
CA MET A 30 -13.50 5.56 24.35
C MET A 30 -13.02 5.49 25.80
N LEU A 31 -13.84 4.92 26.71
CA LEU A 31 -13.44 4.76 28.12
C LEU A 31 -12.24 3.80 28.26
N ARG A 32 -12.22 2.71 27.49
CA ARG A 32 -11.07 1.78 27.46
C ARG A 32 -9.82 2.44 26.88
N LEU A 33 -9.97 3.26 25.85
CA LEU A 33 -8.85 4.01 25.26
C LEU A 33 -8.29 5.05 26.22
N ILE A 34 -9.13 5.69 27.05
CA ILE A 34 -8.66 6.57 28.12
C ILE A 34 -7.79 5.77 29.08
N GLU A 35 -8.29 4.65 29.61
CA GLU A 35 -7.55 3.76 30.52
C GLU A 35 -6.22 3.30 29.90
N PHE A 36 -6.25 2.84 28.64
CA PHE A 36 -5.08 2.42 27.88
C PHE A 36 -4.04 3.54 27.73
N ASN A 37 -4.49 4.73 27.33
CA ASN A 37 -3.60 5.87 27.03
C ASN A 37 -3.03 6.52 28.29
N THR A 38 -3.72 6.45 29.42
CA THR A 38 -3.25 7.03 30.69
C THR A 38 -2.51 6.04 31.58
N SER A 39 -2.52 4.74 31.24
CA SER A 39 -1.80 3.74 32.02
C SER A 39 -0.30 4.01 32.04
N THR A 40 0.28 4.04 33.23
CA THR A 40 1.74 4.10 33.44
C THR A 40 2.36 2.71 33.61
N ASP A 41 1.52 1.67 33.69
CA ASP A 41 1.93 0.27 33.81
C ASP A 41 1.69 -0.46 32.48
N ASP A 42 2.75 -1.09 31.96
CA ASP A 42 2.70 -1.87 30.72
C ASP A 42 1.83 -3.12 30.84
N VAL A 43 1.81 -3.78 31.99
CA VAL A 43 1.00 -4.98 32.22
C VAL A 43 -0.48 -4.63 32.19
N GLU A 44 -0.89 -3.54 32.86
CA GLU A 44 -2.27 -3.07 32.82
C GLU A 44 -2.65 -2.56 31.43
N ARG A 45 -1.76 -1.81 30.77
CA ARG A 45 -1.97 -1.37 29.38
C ARG A 45 -2.24 -2.55 28.45
N LEU A 46 -1.48 -3.63 28.57
CA LEU A 46 -1.68 -4.85 27.79
C LEU A 46 -3.01 -5.55 28.11
N LYS A 47 -3.43 -5.60 29.38
CA LYS A 47 -4.75 -6.14 29.77
C LYS A 47 -5.89 -5.35 29.14
N VAL A 48 -5.78 -4.02 29.11
CA VAL A 48 -6.79 -3.15 28.49
C VAL A 48 -6.80 -3.31 26.97
N ALA A 49 -5.63 -3.38 26.33
CA ALA A 49 -5.51 -3.63 24.89
C ALA A 49 -6.25 -4.90 24.45
N ARG A 50 -6.12 -6.00 25.22
CA ARG A 50 -6.83 -7.26 24.95
C ARG A 50 -8.36 -7.17 25.08
N LYS A 51 -8.89 -6.14 25.76
CA LYS A 51 -10.34 -5.84 25.84
C LYS A 51 -10.81 -4.91 24.74
N ILE A 52 -9.90 -4.19 24.08
CA ILE A 52 -10.20 -3.25 22.99
C ILE A 52 -10.25 -4.00 21.66
N PHE A 53 -9.19 -4.74 21.36
CA PHE A 53 -8.96 -5.26 20.00
C PHE A 53 -9.62 -6.61 19.74
N GLY A 54 -10.04 -6.84 18.50
CA GLY A 54 -10.57 -8.12 18.05
C GLY A 54 -9.53 -9.25 18.10
N SER A 55 -8.25 -8.91 17.87
CA SER A 55 -7.12 -9.75 18.26
C SER A 55 -5.90 -8.89 18.62
N PHE A 56 -5.10 -9.41 19.55
CA PHE A 56 -3.86 -8.78 19.99
C PHE A 56 -2.80 -9.86 20.24
N GLY A 57 -1.93 -10.07 19.26
CA GLY A 57 -0.94 -11.14 19.28
C GLY A 57 0.12 -10.99 20.38
N GLU A 58 0.90 -12.05 20.55
CA GLU A 58 2.03 -12.08 21.49
C GLU A 58 3.19 -11.20 20.99
N GLY A 59 3.96 -10.62 21.91
CA GLY A 59 5.07 -9.73 21.57
C GLY A 59 4.65 -8.39 20.95
N THR A 60 3.35 -8.12 20.83
CA THR A 60 2.81 -6.89 20.26
C THR A 60 2.69 -5.79 21.33
N PHE A 61 3.05 -4.57 20.97
CA PHE A 61 2.89 -3.40 21.83
C PHE A 61 2.50 -2.15 21.03
N ILE A 62 1.82 -1.22 21.72
CA ILE A 62 1.33 0.03 21.14
C ILE A 62 1.73 1.16 22.10
N ASN A 63 2.47 2.14 21.60
CA ASN A 63 2.82 3.32 22.35
C ASN A 63 1.58 4.25 22.47
N PRO A 64 1.25 4.73 23.68
CA PRO A 64 0.19 5.73 23.84
C PRO A 64 0.69 7.13 23.39
N THR A 65 -0.10 7.97 22.72
CA THR A 65 -1.55 7.82 22.56
C THR A 65 -1.96 7.03 21.32
N PHE A 66 -3.06 6.27 21.41
CA PHE A 66 -3.67 5.53 20.31
C PHE A 66 -5.17 5.81 20.25
N ARG A 67 -5.74 5.83 19.04
CA ARG A 67 -7.17 6.07 18.81
C ARG A 67 -7.77 5.07 17.81
N CYS A 68 -9.00 4.64 18.09
CA CYS A 68 -9.86 3.89 17.17
C CYS A 68 -11.34 4.15 17.48
N ASP A 69 -12.24 3.73 16.59
CA ASP A 69 -13.68 3.92 16.80
C ASP A 69 -14.22 2.87 17.77
N TYR A 70 -14.07 1.59 17.43
CA TYR A 70 -14.68 0.46 18.12
C TYR A 70 -13.67 -0.48 18.77
N GLY A 71 -12.48 -0.62 18.19
CA GLY A 71 -11.43 -1.55 18.60
C GLY A 71 -11.66 -2.99 18.13
N TYR A 72 -12.89 -3.50 18.26
CA TYR A 72 -13.20 -4.91 18.00
C TYR A 72 -13.09 -5.34 16.53
N GLN A 73 -12.94 -4.40 15.59
CA GLN A 73 -12.71 -4.68 14.16
C GLN A 73 -11.21 -4.65 13.80
N ILE A 74 -10.33 -4.38 14.75
CA ILE A 74 -8.87 -4.37 14.55
C ILE A 74 -8.31 -5.73 15.01
N PHE A 75 -7.66 -6.43 14.09
CA PHE A 75 -7.06 -7.74 14.30
C PHE A 75 -5.55 -7.63 14.09
N ILE A 76 -4.80 -7.66 15.19
CA ILE A 76 -3.33 -7.51 15.19
C ILE A 76 -2.68 -8.88 15.43
N GLY A 77 -1.72 -9.22 14.58
CA GLY A 77 -0.85 -10.40 14.70
C GLY A 77 0.21 -10.27 15.81
N ASN A 78 1.22 -11.12 15.74
CA ASN A 78 2.30 -11.21 16.71
C ASN A 78 3.48 -10.28 16.35
N ASN A 79 4.22 -9.85 17.37
CA ASN A 79 5.43 -9.02 17.24
C ASN A 79 5.19 -7.73 16.45
N VAL A 80 4.04 -7.10 16.63
CA VAL A 80 3.70 -5.83 15.98
C VAL A 80 4.09 -4.67 16.89
N GLU A 81 4.78 -3.69 16.35
CA GLU A 81 5.08 -2.43 17.03
C GLU A 81 4.28 -1.30 16.40
N ILE A 82 3.48 -0.60 17.22
CA ILE A 82 2.77 0.62 16.81
C ILE A 82 3.28 1.79 17.63
N ASN A 83 3.83 2.79 16.95
CA ASN A 83 4.43 3.96 17.57
C ASN A 83 3.37 5.05 17.87
N TYR A 84 3.80 6.15 18.48
CA TYR A 84 2.96 7.20 19.06
C TYR A 84 1.91 7.75 18.09
N ASP A 85 0.74 8.09 18.62
CA ASP A 85 -0.31 8.89 17.97
C ASP A 85 -0.92 8.27 16.71
N CYS A 86 -0.90 6.94 16.61
CA CYS A 86 -1.61 6.23 15.54
C CYS A 86 -3.14 6.27 15.72
N CYS A 87 -3.87 6.31 14.60
CA CYS A 87 -5.34 6.40 14.57
C CYS A 87 -5.94 5.43 13.54
N PHE A 88 -6.62 4.39 14.02
CA PHE A 88 -7.18 3.33 13.18
C PHE A 88 -8.71 3.37 13.25
N LEU A 89 -9.34 3.99 12.26
CA LEU A 89 -10.80 4.10 12.18
C LEU A 89 -11.35 2.79 11.62
N ASP A 90 -11.96 1.98 12.48
CA ASP A 90 -12.25 0.55 12.28
C ASP A 90 -13.75 0.26 12.09
N ILE A 91 -14.45 1.10 11.33
CA ILE A 91 -15.82 0.81 10.89
C ILE A 91 -15.92 -0.45 10.01
N ALA A 92 -14.81 -0.87 9.40
CA ALA A 92 -14.62 -2.18 8.78
C ALA A 92 -13.38 -2.87 9.37
N ARG A 93 -13.22 -4.15 9.06
CA ARG A 93 -12.07 -4.93 9.52
C ARG A 93 -10.74 -4.28 9.10
N ILE A 94 -9.84 -4.12 10.07
CA ILE A 94 -8.42 -3.84 9.87
C ILE A 94 -7.66 -5.11 10.25
N THR A 95 -6.94 -5.70 9.30
CA THR A 95 -6.10 -6.87 9.56
C THR A 95 -4.64 -6.47 9.45
N ILE A 96 -3.86 -6.75 10.48
CA ILE A 96 -2.41 -6.53 10.54
C ILE A 96 -1.75 -7.88 10.78
N GLY A 97 -0.84 -8.25 9.88
CA GLY A 97 -0.03 -9.47 9.98
C GLY A 97 0.97 -9.43 11.13
N ASN A 98 1.96 -10.31 11.07
CA ASN A 98 3.00 -10.46 12.08
C ASN A 98 4.23 -9.61 11.75
N ASN A 99 5.05 -9.31 12.76
CA ASN A 99 6.34 -8.62 12.61
C ASN A 99 6.25 -7.26 11.88
N ALA A 100 5.12 -6.57 12.02
CA ALA A 100 4.88 -5.31 11.35
C ALA A 100 5.27 -4.12 12.25
N PHE A 101 5.84 -3.08 11.65
CA PHE A 101 6.25 -1.85 12.33
C PHE A 101 5.47 -0.66 11.78
N PHE A 102 4.87 0.12 12.66
CA PHE A 102 4.17 1.36 12.33
C PHE A 102 4.89 2.52 13.01
N GLY A 103 5.37 3.48 12.21
CA GLY A 103 5.92 4.73 12.70
C GLY A 103 4.86 5.60 13.39
N PRO A 104 5.24 6.74 13.97
CA PRO A 104 4.31 7.59 14.67
C PRO A 104 3.31 8.25 13.70
N ASN A 105 2.12 8.58 14.18
CA ASN A 105 1.07 9.25 13.40
C ASN A 105 0.64 8.47 12.14
N VAL A 106 0.68 7.13 12.17
CA VAL A 106 0.11 6.32 11.08
C VAL A 106 -1.39 6.21 11.25
N HIS A 107 -2.11 6.48 10.17
CA HIS A 107 -3.56 6.50 10.14
C HIS A 107 -4.12 5.48 9.15
N LEU A 108 -4.99 4.60 9.63
CA LEU A 108 -5.69 3.60 8.81
C LEU A 108 -7.18 3.95 8.80
N TYR A 109 -7.73 4.24 7.64
CA TYR A 109 -9.13 4.67 7.52
C TYR A 109 -9.94 3.64 6.76
N THR A 110 -10.81 2.91 7.45
CA THR A 110 -11.79 2.04 6.77
C THR A 110 -13.07 2.78 6.39
N VAL A 111 -13.20 4.05 6.78
CA VAL A 111 -14.37 4.89 6.52
C VAL A 111 -14.29 5.65 5.20
N ASN A 112 -15.35 5.54 4.41
CA ASN A 112 -15.60 6.43 3.29
C ASN A 112 -17.01 7.04 3.41
N HIS A 113 -17.26 8.10 2.66
CA HIS A 113 -18.56 8.75 2.56
C HIS A 113 -18.99 8.90 1.10
N PRO A 114 -20.30 9.00 0.82
CA PRO A 114 -20.75 9.38 -0.51
C PRO A 114 -20.08 10.66 -0.99
N LEU A 115 -19.66 10.70 -2.26
CA LEU A 115 -19.06 11.90 -2.87
C LEU A 115 -20.12 12.98 -3.12
N ASP A 116 -21.34 12.58 -3.47
CA ASP A 116 -22.50 13.47 -3.60
C ASP A 116 -22.83 14.09 -2.23
N PRO A 117 -22.79 15.44 -2.08
CA PRO A 117 -23.13 16.11 -0.85
C PRO A 117 -24.55 15.81 -0.34
N THR A 118 -25.52 15.58 -1.22
CA THR A 118 -26.91 15.26 -0.84
C THR A 118 -26.99 13.89 -0.18
N GLU A 119 -26.31 12.90 -0.74
CA GLU A 119 -26.19 11.58 -0.11
C GLU A 119 -25.37 11.64 1.17
N ARG A 120 -24.26 12.38 1.18
CA ARG A 120 -23.41 12.54 2.37
C ARG A 120 -24.13 13.22 3.53
N ARG A 121 -25.06 14.16 3.27
CA ARG A 121 -25.90 14.80 4.30
C ARG A 121 -26.81 13.84 5.05
N LYS A 122 -27.12 12.68 4.47
CA LYS A 122 -27.83 11.60 5.18
C LYS A 122 -26.98 11.03 6.34
N GLY A 123 -25.68 11.32 6.35
CA GLY A 123 -24.77 10.97 7.43
C GLY A 123 -24.43 9.49 7.49
N VAL A 124 -24.54 8.80 6.35
CA VAL A 124 -24.17 7.39 6.22
C VAL A 124 -22.67 7.22 6.02
N GLU A 125 -22.19 6.04 6.38
CA GLU A 125 -20.80 5.63 6.20
C GLU A 125 -20.70 4.38 5.33
N ILE A 126 -19.60 4.29 4.58
CA ILE A 126 -19.30 3.19 3.66
C ILE A 126 -18.05 2.47 4.18
N PRO A 127 -18.20 1.30 4.81
CA PRO A 127 -17.07 0.54 5.34
C PRO A 127 -16.26 -0.13 4.22
N LYS A 128 -14.92 -0.03 4.28
CA LYS A 128 -13.99 -0.73 3.40
C LYS A 128 -12.78 -1.22 4.18
N ALA A 129 -12.65 -2.54 4.29
CA ALA A 129 -11.60 -3.20 5.05
C ALA A 129 -10.19 -2.82 4.58
N ILE A 130 -9.22 -2.80 5.51
CA ILE A 130 -7.80 -2.63 5.22
C ILE A 130 -7.06 -3.90 5.63
N THR A 131 -6.08 -4.31 4.83
CA THR A 131 -5.19 -5.43 5.17
C THR A 131 -3.73 -5.00 5.04
N ILE A 132 -2.94 -5.29 6.07
CA ILE A 132 -1.49 -5.09 6.11
C ILE A 132 -0.86 -6.47 6.30
N GLY A 133 -0.02 -6.89 5.36
CA GLY A 133 0.64 -8.19 5.39
C GLY A 133 1.73 -8.30 6.46
N ASP A 134 2.29 -9.50 6.61
CA ASP A 134 3.42 -9.74 7.50
C ASP A 134 4.65 -8.90 7.11
N ASP A 135 5.56 -8.69 8.05
CA ASP A 135 6.90 -8.11 7.84
C ASP A 135 6.87 -6.70 7.19
N CYS A 136 5.76 -5.97 7.33
CA CYS A 136 5.62 -4.63 6.76
C CYS A 136 6.27 -3.57 7.65
N TRP A 137 6.81 -2.52 7.01
CA TRP A 137 7.20 -1.29 7.70
C TRP A 137 6.44 -0.09 7.14
N ILE A 138 5.56 0.48 7.94
CA ILE A 138 4.76 1.65 7.61
C ILE A 138 5.41 2.87 8.26
N GLY A 139 6.05 3.71 7.45
CA GLY A 139 6.72 4.92 7.92
C GLY A 139 5.77 5.90 8.63
N GLY A 140 6.32 6.81 9.43
CA GLY A 140 5.52 7.77 10.18
C GLY A 140 4.71 8.72 9.29
N CYS A 141 3.60 9.24 9.82
CA CYS A 141 2.69 10.14 9.12
C CYS A 141 2.09 9.56 7.82
N VAL A 142 2.00 8.22 7.70
CA VAL A 142 1.35 7.56 6.56
C VAL A 142 -0.16 7.52 6.76
N VAL A 143 -0.90 7.76 5.69
CA VAL A 143 -2.36 7.54 5.62
C VAL A 143 -2.63 6.38 4.68
N VAL A 144 -3.39 5.38 5.13
CA VAL A 144 -3.91 4.29 4.31
C VAL A 144 -5.41 4.49 4.10
N CYS A 145 -5.81 4.64 2.83
CA CYS A 145 -7.19 4.89 2.45
C CYS A 145 -8.07 3.62 2.54
N PRO A 146 -9.40 3.80 2.53
CA PRO A 146 -10.35 2.69 2.68
C PRO A 146 -10.22 1.65 1.56
N GLY A 147 -10.24 0.36 1.92
CA GLY A 147 -10.24 -0.74 0.96
C GLY A 147 -8.85 -1.20 0.51
N VAL A 148 -7.77 -0.63 1.04
CA VAL A 148 -6.40 -0.92 0.58
C VAL A 148 -5.86 -2.20 1.22
N THR A 149 -5.22 -3.03 0.39
CA THR A 149 -4.37 -4.16 0.79
C THR A 149 -2.89 -3.81 0.56
N ILE A 150 -2.11 -3.84 1.63
CA ILE A 150 -0.65 -3.75 1.60
C ILE A 150 -0.09 -5.16 1.76
N GLY A 151 0.60 -5.63 0.72
CA GLY A 151 1.19 -6.96 0.67
C GLY A 151 2.29 -7.20 1.69
N LYS A 152 2.71 -8.45 1.83
CA LYS A 152 3.75 -8.88 2.76
C LYS A 152 5.10 -8.22 2.46
N GLY A 153 5.86 -7.86 3.49
CA GLY A 153 7.23 -7.35 3.36
C GLY A 153 7.32 -5.98 2.69
N VAL A 154 6.21 -5.23 2.66
CA VAL A 154 6.16 -3.91 2.04
C VAL A 154 6.71 -2.85 2.99
N THR A 155 7.49 -1.92 2.45
CA THR A 155 7.82 -0.67 3.11
C THR A 155 7.02 0.48 2.50
N ILE A 156 6.38 1.28 3.34
CA ILE A 156 5.76 2.54 2.95
C ILE A 156 6.59 3.68 3.51
N GLY A 157 7.09 4.58 2.65
CA GLY A 157 7.86 5.74 3.10
C GLY A 157 7.01 6.71 3.91
N ALA A 158 7.63 7.40 4.85
CA ALA A 158 6.97 8.38 5.71
C ALA A 158 6.21 9.46 4.89
N GLY A 159 5.09 9.95 5.43
CA GLY A 159 4.27 10.98 4.81
C GLY A 159 3.47 10.54 3.57
N SER A 160 3.44 9.23 3.27
CA SER A 160 2.75 8.73 2.07
C SER A 160 1.23 8.62 2.27
N VAL A 161 0.48 8.79 1.19
CA VAL A 161 -0.97 8.53 1.16
C VAL A 161 -1.27 7.35 0.24
N VAL A 162 -1.52 6.19 0.83
CA VAL A 162 -1.75 4.93 0.12
C VAL A 162 -3.21 4.85 -0.31
N THR A 163 -3.45 5.00 -1.62
CA THR A 163 -4.80 5.04 -2.22
C THR A 163 -5.15 3.78 -3.00
N LYS A 164 -4.20 2.86 -3.16
CA LYS A 164 -4.32 1.62 -3.96
C LYS A 164 -3.48 0.53 -3.33
N ASP A 165 -3.82 -0.71 -3.63
CA ASP A 165 -3.09 -1.88 -3.17
C ASP A 165 -1.61 -1.84 -3.57
N ILE A 166 -0.77 -2.28 -2.63
CA ILE A 166 0.68 -2.36 -2.81
C ILE A 166 1.09 -3.82 -2.82
N PRO A 167 1.73 -4.33 -3.90
CA PRO A 167 2.15 -5.71 -3.97
C PRO A 167 3.27 -6.04 -2.98
N ASP A 168 3.39 -7.32 -2.63
CA ASP A 168 4.42 -7.85 -1.74
C ASP A 168 5.84 -7.36 -2.07
N TYR A 169 6.70 -7.30 -1.04
CA TYR A 169 8.14 -7.04 -1.11
C TYR A 169 8.51 -5.79 -1.92
N SER A 170 7.70 -4.75 -1.75
CA SER A 170 7.82 -3.50 -2.49
C SER A 170 8.11 -2.32 -1.57
N LEU A 171 8.68 -1.25 -2.14
CA LEU A 171 8.72 0.06 -1.51
C LEU A 171 7.72 0.97 -2.23
N ALA A 172 6.83 1.64 -1.49
CA ALA A 172 5.98 2.70 -2.03
C ALA A 172 6.17 4.01 -1.27
N VAL A 173 6.20 5.13 -1.99
CA VAL A 173 6.37 6.47 -1.41
C VAL A 173 5.48 7.51 -2.10
N GLY A 174 5.14 8.59 -1.39
CA GLY A 174 4.50 9.79 -1.95
C GLY A 174 2.99 9.89 -1.69
N SER A 175 2.39 10.97 -2.18
CA SER A 175 0.96 11.25 -2.07
C SER A 175 0.38 11.64 -3.44
N PRO A 176 -0.36 10.75 -4.13
CA PRO A 176 -0.62 9.36 -3.76
C PRO A 176 0.65 8.50 -3.85
N ALA A 177 0.74 7.47 -3.00
CA ALA A 177 1.86 6.55 -2.93
C ALA A 177 2.04 5.79 -4.24
N LYS A 178 3.29 5.68 -4.69
CA LYS A 178 3.68 4.95 -5.90
C LYS A 178 4.87 4.07 -5.59
N LEU A 179 4.94 2.94 -6.30
CA LEU A 179 6.08 2.03 -6.22
C LEU A 179 7.37 2.75 -6.59
N ASN A 180 8.37 2.64 -5.70
CA ASN A 180 9.71 3.17 -5.90
C ASN A 180 10.65 2.03 -6.33
N ILE A 181 10.77 1.88 -7.65
CA ILE A 181 11.51 0.79 -8.28
C ILE A 181 13.04 1.00 -8.19
N GLU A 182 13.51 2.22 -7.93
CA GLU A 182 14.94 2.53 -7.96
C GLU A 182 15.68 2.03 -6.72
N VAL A 183 15.10 2.23 -5.53
CA VAL A 183 15.66 1.76 -4.24
C VAL A 183 15.71 0.23 -4.15
N LEU A 184 14.79 -0.47 -4.84
CA LEU A 184 14.76 -1.92 -4.91
C LEU A 184 15.96 -2.54 -5.66
N ASN A 185 16.72 -1.75 -6.44
CA ASN A 185 17.94 -2.22 -7.11
C ASN A 185 19.18 -2.27 -6.20
N GLY A 186 19.10 -1.71 -5.00
CA GLY A 186 20.18 -1.73 -3.99
C GLY A 186 20.07 -2.88 -2.98
N LEU A 187 18.97 -3.62 -2.99
CA LEU A 187 18.74 -4.80 -2.13
C LEU A 187 19.04 -6.06 -2.94
N LYS A 188 19.64 -7.07 -2.28
CA LYS A 188 20.17 -8.30 -2.92
C LYS A 188 19.19 -8.91 -3.93
N ALA A 189 19.74 -9.43 -5.03
CA ALA A 189 19.10 -9.86 -6.28
C ALA A 189 17.84 -10.76 -6.18
N THR A 190 17.51 -11.28 -5.01
CA THR A 190 16.37 -12.18 -4.77
C THR A 190 15.01 -11.47 -4.82
N VAL A 191 14.92 -10.17 -4.48
CA VAL A 191 13.64 -9.41 -4.49
C VAL A 191 13.16 -9.08 -5.91
N ILE A 192 14.09 -8.91 -6.85
CA ILE A 192 13.81 -8.62 -8.26
C ILE A 192 13.02 -9.75 -8.92
N ALA A 193 13.27 -11.01 -8.54
CA ALA A 193 12.60 -12.17 -9.12
C ALA A 193 11.09 -12.20 -8.81
N LEU A 194 10.65 -11.73 -7.64
CA LEU A 194 9.23 -11.68 -7.25
C LEU A 194 8.48 -10.49 -7.89
N LEU A 195 9.13 -9.32 -8.00
CA LEU A 195 8.52 -8.12 -8.58
C LEU A 195 8.27 -8.22 -10.08
N ILE A 196 9.08 -9.01 -10.81
CA ILE A 196 8.87 -9.29 -12.24
C ILE A 196 7.63 -10.17 -12.48
N ILE A 197 7.14 -10.87 -11.44
CA ILE A 197 6.00 -11.79 -11.51
C ILE A 197 4.69 -11.09 -11.06
N SER A 198 4.76 -9.88 -10.48
CA SER A 198 3.57 -9.13 -10.05
C SER A 198 2.77 -8.58 -11.24
N PRO A 199 1.44 -8.83 -11.33
CA PRO A 199 0.60 -8.54 -12.49
C PRO A 199 0.47 -7.03 -12.83
N GLN A 200 0.94 -6.12 -11.98
CA GLN A 200 0.97 -4.67 -12.27
C GLN A 200 2.08 -4.26 -13.25
N PHE A 201 3.15 -5.05 -13.40
CA PHE A 201 4.19 -4.85 -14.41
C PHE A 201 4.16 -6.00 -15.38
N GLY A 202 3.38 -5.87 -16.47
CA GLY A 202 3.36 -6.90 -17.51
C GLY A 202 4.78 -7.25 -17.96
N THR A 203 5.03 -8.55 -18.16
CA THR A 203 6.29 -9.08 -18.69
C THR A 203 6.82 -8.22 -19.84
N PRO A 204 8.15 -7.98 -19.93
CA PRO A 204 8.70 -7.17 -21.01
C PRO A 204 8.19 -7.64 -22.37
N LYS A 205 7.55 -6.73 -23.12
CA LYS A 205 7.02 -7.07 -24.43
C LYS A 205 8.16 -7.11 -25.42
N GLN A 206 8.43 -8.31 -25.95
CA GLN A 206 9.43 -8.47 -26.99
C GLN A 206 8.88 -7.95 -28.32
N ILE A 207 9.57 -6.98 -28.89
CA ILE A 207 9.31 -6.46 -30.23
C ILE A 207 10.31 -7.13 -31.17
N LYS A 208 9.85 -7.58 -32.34
CA LYS A 208 10.70 -8.22 -33.36
C LYS A 208 11.09 -7.25 -34.47
N ASP A 209 10.26 -6.25 -34.72
CA ASP A 209 10.45 -5.28 -35.80
C ASP A 209 11.08 -3.97 -35.32
N ILE A 210 12.03 -3.45 -36.09
CA ILE A 210 12.77 -2.22 -35.73
C ILE A 210 11.89 -0.98 -35.88
N LYS A 211 11.02 -0.94 -36.89
CA LYS A 211 10.14 0.22 -37.13
C LYS A 211 9.11 0.34 -36.01
N GLU A 212 8.50 -0.78 -35.63
CA GLU A 212 7.58 -0.83 -34.47
C GLU A 212 8.26 -0.33 -33.19
N PHE A 213 9.50 -0.75 -32.94
CA PHE A 213 10.25 -0.30 -31.77
C PHE A 213 10.51 1.21 -31.78
N LEU A 214 10.85 1.78 -32.93
CA LEU A 214 11.06 3.23 -33.08
C LEU A 214 9.79 4.04 -32.87
N GLU A 215 8.64 3.57 -33.37
CA GLU A 215 7.37 4.24 -33.12
C GLU A 215 7.00 4.21 -31.64
N ILE A 216 7.28 3.10 -30.94
CA ILE A 216 7.11 3.02 -29.48
C ILE A 216 8.04 4.02 -28.77
N ALA A 217 9.29 4.14 -29.21
CA ALA A 217 10.27 5.07 -28.62
C ALA A 217 9.85 6.54 -28.77
N ARG A 218 9.07 6.88 -29.80
CA ARG A 218 8.56 8.24 -30.06
C ARG A 218 7.27 8.57 -29.34
N ARG A 219 6.64 7.61 -28.65
CA ARG A 219 5.39 7.87 -27.92
C ARG A 219 5.62 8.92 -26.84
N LYS A 220 4.60 9.77 -26.61
CA LYS A 220 4.60 10.78 -25.53
C LYS A 220 4.85 10.20 -24.13
N ASP A 221 4.53 8.92 -23.92
CA ASP A 221 4.70 8.22 -22.65
C ASP A 221 6.00 7.43 -22.52
N ALA A 222 6.88 7.48 -23.53
CA ALA A 222 8.23 6.91 -23.47
C ALA A 222 9.12 7.80 -22.58
N LYS A 223 9.72 7.21 -21.55
CA LYS A 223 10.44 7.93 -20.49
C LYS A 223 11.95 7.80 -20.60
N SER A 224 12.43 6.62 -20.99
CA SER A 224 13.87 6.32 -21.07
C SER A 224 14.15 5.16 -22.02
N ALA A 225 15.36 5.12 -22.57
CA ALA A 225 15.91 3.95 -23.24
C ALA A 225 17.18 3.46 -22.57
N ARG A 226 17.36 2.14 -22.62
CA ARG A 226 18.58 1.46 -22.20
C ARG A 226 19.10 0.60 -23.35
N VAL A 227 20.38 0.72 -23.64
CA VAL A 227 21.06 -0.09 -24.65
C VAL A 227 22.06 -0.99 -23.93
N LYS A 228 21.85 -2.30 -24.02
CA LYS A 228 22.74 -3.30 -23.43
C LYS A 228 23.45 -4.10 -24.50
N LYS A 229 24.77 -4.06 -24.51
CA LYS A 229 25.60 -4.84 -25.44
C LYS A 229 25.97 -6.18 -24.80
N ASN A 230 25.60 -7.27 -25.47
CA ASN A 230 26.02 -8.64 -25.12
C ASN A 230 27.01 -9.15 -26.18
N ALA A 231 27.59 -10.34 -25.95
CA ALA A 231 28.52 -10.97 -26.88
C ALA A 231 27.94 -11.08 -28.31
N ASP A 232 26.69 -11.58 -28.42
CA ASP A 232 26.08 -11.95 -29.71
C ASP A 232 24.97 -11.02 -30.18
N ASN A 233 24.59 -10.04 -29.36
CA ASN A 233 23.48 -9.13 -29.68
C ASN A 233 23.52 -7.83 -28.86
N VAL A 234 22.76 -6.87 -29.32
CA VAL A 234 22.45 -5.63 -28.60
C VAL A 234 20.97 -5.63 -28.26
N LYS A 235 20.64 -5.42 -26.98
CA LYS A 235 19.26 -5.29 -26.49
C LYS A 235 18.92 -3.82 -26.32
N PHE A 236 17.91 -3.37 -27.05
CA PHE A 236 17.32 -2.04 -26.89
C PHE A 236 16.07 -2.18 -26.03
N LYS A 237 15.99 -1.38 -24.97
CA LYS A 237 14.86 -1.37 -24.06
C LYS A 237 14.28 0.03 -23.98
N VAL A 238 12.98 0.18 -24.17
CA VAL A 238 12.27 1.46 -24.00
C VAL A 238 11.22 1.31 -22.90
N ARG A 239 11.29 2.16 -21.89
CA ARG A 239 10.29 2.20 -20.81
C ARG A 239 9.19 3.20 -21.16
N CYS A 240 7.96 2.69 -21.25
CA CYS A 240 6.74 3.50 -21.36
C CYS A 240 5.98 3.50 -20.03
N SER A 241 4.85 4.21 -19.95
CA SER A 241 4.03 4.27 -18.73
C SER A 241 3.60 2.89 -18.24
N ARG A 242 3.12 2.01 -19.14
CA ARG A 242 2.56 0.70 -18.76
C ARG A 242 3.51 -0.48 -18.94
N TYR A 243 4.36 -0.47 -19.96
CA TYR A 243 5.19 -1.62 -20.32
C TYR A 243 6.65 -1.24 -20.52
N LEU A 244 7.52 -2.25 -20.37
CA LEU A 244 8.89 -2.22 -20.87
C LEU A 244 8.93 -2.98 -22.20
N TYR A 245 9.35 -2.32 -23.27
CA TYR A 245 9.50 -2.96 -24.58
C TYR A 245 10.97 -3.32 -24.81
N THR A 246 11.24 -4.50 -25.35
CA THR A 246 12.60 -4.97 -25.63
C THR A 246 12.72 -5.42 -27.08
N LEU A 247 13.69 -4.87 -27.80
CA LEU A 247 14.12 -5.34 -29.11
C LEU A 247 15.53 -5.92 -29.01
N VAL A 248 15.76 -7.07 -29.64
CA VAL A 248 17.08 -7.73 -29.69
C VAL A 248 17.59 -7.69 -31.11
N VAL A 249 18.75 -7.06 -31.31
CA VAL A 249 19.39 -6.91 -32.63
C VAL A 249 20.72 -7.64 -32.62
N LYS A 250 20.87 -8.69 -33.45
CA LYS A 250 22.13 -9.46 -33.56
C LYS A 250 23.20 -8.75 -34.40
N ASP A 251 22.75 -8.04 -35.44
CA ASP A 251 23.64 -7.31 -36.35
C ASP A 251 24.14 -6.01 -35.69
N LYS A 252 25.46 -5.92 -35.50
CA LYS A 252 26.12 -4.79 -34.83
C LYS A 252 25.99 -3.47 -35.62
N SER A 253 25.99 -3.53 -36.95
CA SER A 253 25.84 -2.33 -37.80
C SER A 253 24.42 -1.78 -37.71
N LYS A 254 23.41 -2.66 -37.77
CA LYS A 254 22.00 -2.28 -37.59
C LYS A 254 21.74 -1.74 -36.18
N ALA A 255 22.35 -2.32 -35.15
CA ALA A 255 22.25 -1.82 -33.78
C ALA A 255 22.81 -0.39 -33.66
N ASN A 256 23.96 -0.09 -34.27
CA ASN A 256 24.53 1.26 -34.24
C ASN A 256 23.62 2.29 -34.93
N LYS A 257 23.04 1.96 -36.09
CA LYS A 257 22.08 2.84 -36.78
C LYS A 257 20.80 3.07 -35.96
N LEU A 258 20.28 2.01 -35.34
CA LEU A 258 19.11 2.10 -34.47
C LEU A 258 19.37 3.00 -33.26
N ARG A 259 20.55 2.89 -32.64
CA ARG A 259 20.96 3.75 -31.53
C ARG A 259 20.90 5.23 -31.91
N GLN A 260 21.42 5.60 -33.08
CA GLN A 260 21.40 6.98 -33.57
C GLN A 260 19.99 7.48 -33.94
N SER A 261 19.06 6.54 -34.20
CA SER A 261 17.69 6.84 -34.58
C SER A 261 16.74 7.00 -33.38
N LEU A 262 17.22 6.78 -32.15
CA LEU A 262 16.42 6.97 -30.95
C LEU A 262 16.09 8.46 -30.75
N PRO A 263 14.88 8.80 -30.26
CA PRO A 263 14.50 10.20 -30.08
C PRO A 263 15.44 10.93 -29.10
N PRO A 264 15.91 12.14 -29.44
CA PRO A 264 16.85 12.89 -28.60
C PRO A 264 16.25 13.34 -27.26
N ALA A 265 14.92 13.46 -27.17
CA ALA A 265 14.21 13.76 -25.93
C ALA A 265 14.23 12.60 -24.92
N LEU A 266 14.63 11.40 -25.36
CA LEU A 266 14.67 10.22 -24.53
C LEU A 266 16.04 10.09 -23.87
N VAL A 267 16.09 9.99 -22.54
CA VAL A 267 17.35 9.76 -21.84
C VAL A 267 17.84 8.35 -22.17
N VAL A 268 19.02 8.24 -22.80
CA VAL A 268 19.64 6.97 -23.21
C VAL A 268 20.77 6.61 -22.26
N GLN A 269 20.69 5.43 -21.64
CA GLN A 269 21.75 4.87 -20.79
C GLN A 269 22.42 3.67 -21.46
N GLU A 270 23.74 3.62 -21.44
CA GLU A 270 24.53 2.44 -21.82
C GLU A 270 24.82 1.59 -20.59
N ILE A 271 24.56 0.27 -20.68
CA ILE A 271 24.67 -0.69 -19.58
C ILE A 271 25.32 -1.98 -20.07
#